data_AF-A0A8J8PZX3-F1
#
_entry.id   AF-A0A8J8PZX3-F1
#
_cell.length_a   1.000
_cell.length_b   1.000
_cell.length_c   1.000
_cell.angle_alpha   90.00
_cell.angle_beta   90.00
_cell.angle_gamma   90.00
#
_symmetry.space_group_name_H-M   'P 1'
#
loop_
_entity.id
_entity.type
_entity.pdbx_description
1 polymer ?
#
loop_
_entity_poly.entity_id
_entity_poly.type
_entity_poly.pdbx_seq_one_letter_code
_entity_poly.pdbx_strand_id
1 'polypeptide(L)' 'MDTDRLVEVAPHYVAMLLLVFLVLAVVRALVGDLGFWVELVIIFVVVFLYRPAVHLLDVAPSAWEEQ' A
#
# COMPACT_ATOMS: atom_id res chain seq x y z
N MET A 1 24.05 6.38 -8.87
CA MET A 1 22.65 6.04 -8.56
C MET A 1 22.50 6.24 -7.06
N ASP A 2 21.77 7.28 -6.70
CA ASP A 2 21.54 7.73 -5.33
C ASP A 2 20.83 6.62 -4.54
N THR A 3 21.63 5.78 -3.89
CA THR A 3 21.16 4.60 -3.18
C THR A 3 20.31 5.03 -1.97
N ASP A 4 20.60 6.21 -1.43
CA ASP A 4 19.87 6.83 -0.32
C ASP A 4 18.39 7.09 -0.67
N ARG A 5 18.09 7.52 -1.92
CA ARG A 5 16.69 7.69 -2.38
C ARG A 5 15.96 6.35 -2.51
N LEU A 6 16.64 5.29 -2.95
CA LEU A 6 16.03 3.96 -3.06
C LEU A 6 15.73 3.36 -1.67
N VAL A 7 16.60 3.62 -0.70
CA VAL A 7 16.42 3.20 0.70
C VAL A 7 15.25 3.94 1.36
N GLU A 8 14.99 5.19 0.98
CA GLU A 8 13.87 5.97 1.54
C GLU A 8 12.49 5.46 1.06
N VAL A 9 12.38 4.99 -0.19
CA VAL A 9 11.09 4.52 -0.75
C VAL A 9 10.85 3.02 -0.51
N ALA A 10 11.91 2.23 -0.37
CA ALA A 10 11.82 0.79 -0.06
C ALA A 10 10.88 0.44 1.12
N PRO A 11 10.95 1.09 2.30
CA PRO A 11 10.05 0.78 3.41
C PRO A 11 8.58 1.05 3.07
N HIS A 12 8.26 2.05 2.24
CA HIS A 12 6.89 2.31 1.81
C HIS A 12 6.34 1.24 0.87
N TYR A 13 7.18 0.66 0.01
CA TYR A 13 6.76 -0.49 -0.81
C TYR A 13 6.51 -1.72 0.04
N VAL A 14 7.37 -1.98 1.03
CA VAL A 14 7.17 -3.08 1.99
C VAL A 14 5.90 -2.85 2.81
N ALA A 15 5.67 -1.64 3.31
CA ALA A 15 4.47 -1.28 4.05
C ALA A 15 3.20 -1.42 3.20
N MET A 16 3.20 -0.96 1.94
CA MET A 16 2.07 -1.14 1.02
C MET A 16 1.79 -2.62 0.77
N LEU A 17 2.84 -3.43 0.56
CA LEU A 17 2.69 -4.87 0.37
C LEU A 17 2.07 -5.53 1.61
N LEU A 18 2.59 -5.23 2.80
CA LEU A 18 2.05 -5.71 4.06
C LEU A 18 0.61 -5.26 4.28
N LEU A 19 0.27 -4.02 3.92
CA LEU A 19 -1.09 -3.49 4.03
C LEU A 19 -2.06 -4.25 3.13
N VAL A 20 -1.68 -4.54 1.88
CA VAL A 20 -2.50 -5.35 0.97
C VAL A 20 -2.77 -6.73 1.56
N PHE A 21 -1.74 -7.42 2.06
CA PHE A 21 -1.91 -8.72 2.70
C PHE A 21 -2.77 -8.65 3.96
N LEU A 22 -2.59 -7.61 4.78
CA LEU A 22 -3.38 -7.40 5.99
C LEU A 22 -4.86 -7.20 5.65
N VAL A 23 -5.17 -6.34 4.68
CA VAL A 23 -6.55 -6.07 4.26
C VAL A 23 -7.20 -7.32 3.69
N LEU A 24 -6.51 -8.04 2.79
CA LEU A 24 -7.04 -9.30 2.24
C LEU A 24 -7.26 -10.35 3.33
N ALA A 25 -6.32 -10.49 4.28
CA ALA A 25 -6.45 -11.43 5.39
C ALA A 25 -7.64 -11.09 6.29
N VAL A 26 -7.83 -9.80 6.63
CA VAL A 26 -8.98 -9.34 7.43
C VAL A 26 -10.29 -9.60 6.69
N VAL A 27 -10.39 -9.21 5.41
CA VAL A 27 -11.62 -9.40 4.64
C VAL A 27 -11.94 -10.90 4.50
N ARG A 28 -10.94 -11.73 4.22
CA ARG A 28 -11.11 -13.19 4.13
C ARG A 28 -11.52 -13.81 5.47
N ALA A 29 -10.98 -13.31 6.59
CA ALA A 29 -11.39 -13.77 7.92
C ALA A 29 -12.84 -13.41 8.27
N LEU A 30 -13.35 -12.30 7.74
CA LEU A 30 -14.71 -11.82 8.03
C LEU A 30 -15.77 -12.41 7.09
N VAL A 31 -15.45 -12.55 5.80
CA VAL A 31 -16.44 -12.89 4.75
C VAL A 31 -16.20 -14.31 4.18
N GLY A 32 -15.08 -14.95 4.51
CA GLY A 32 -14.68 -16.24 3.96
C GLY A 32 -13.94 -16.10 2.64
N ASP A 33 -13.97 -17.15 1.80
CA ASP A 33 -13.24 -17.16 0.53
C ASP A 33 -13.78 -16.09 -0.44
N LEU A 34 -12.84 -15.31 -0.98
CA LEU A 34 -13.14 -14.24 -1.92
C LEU A 34 -12.95 -14.73 -3.35
N GLY A 35 -13.86 -14.33 -4.23
CA GLY A 35 -13.65 -14.52 -5.67
C GLY A 35 -12.53 -13.60 -6.17
N PHE A 36 -11.79 -14.06 -7.19
CA PHE A 36 -10.68 -13.33 -7.80
C PHE A 36 -10.99 -11.86 -8.12
N TRP A 37 -12.17 -11.58 -8.67
CA TRP A 37 -12.59 -10.21 -9.01
C TRP A 37 -12.73 -9.29 -7.80
N VAL A 38 -13.15 -9.83 -6.66
CA VAL A 38 -13.30 -9.07 -5.41
C VAL A 38 -11.93 -8.74 -4.85
N GLU A 39 -11.01 -9.71 -4.84
CA GLU A 39 -9.62 -9.48 -4.41
C GLU A 39 -8.93 -8.41 -5.27
N LEU A 40 -9.12 -8.46 -6.60
CA LEU A 40 -8.58 -7.46 -7.51
C LEU A 40 -9.09 -6.05 -7.17
N VAL A 41 -10.39 -5.89 -6.95
CA VAL A 41 -10.98 -4.60 -6.55
C VAL A 41 -10.42 -4.11 -5.22
N ILE A 42 -10.27 -5.00 -4.24
CA ILE A 42 -9.68 -4.65 -2.93
C ILE A 42 -8.25 -4.15 -3.11
N ILE A 43 -7.44 -4.86 -3.90
CA ILE A 43 -6.06 -4.46 -4.17
C ILE A 43 -6.02 -3.06 -4.80
N PHE A 44 -6.85 -2.81 -5.82
CA PHE A 44 -6.96 -1.49 -6.44
C PHE A 44 -7.32 -0.41 -5.40
N VAL A 45 -8.35 -0.64 -4.60
CA VAL A 45 -8.78 0.31 -3.56
C VAL A 45 -7.64 0.58 -2.57
N VAL A 46 -6.96 -0.44 -2.09
CA VAL A 46 -5.84 -0.29 -1.13
C VAL A 46 -4.69 0.50 -1.74
N VAL A 47 -4.27 0.17 -2.96
CA VAL A 47 -3.17 0.87 -3.64
C VAL A 47 -3.51 2.34 -3.90
N PHE A 48 -4.73 2.62 -4.36
CA PHE A 48 -5.18 4.00 -4.58
C PHE A 48 -5.33 4.80 -3.29
N LEU A 49 -5.77 4.18 -2.20
CA LEU A 49 -5.92 4.82 -0.90
C LEU A 49 -4.60 4.91 -0.11
N TYR A 50 -3.59 4.12 -0.45
CA TYR A 50 -2.30 4.13 0.24
C TYR A 50 -1.63 5.50 0.14
N ARG A 51 -1.57 6.09 -1.06
CA ARG A 51 -0.95 7.40 -1.28
C ARG A 51 -1.60 8.52 -0.44
N PRO A 52 -2.94 8.74 -0.47
CA PRO A 52 -3.56 9.74 0.39
C PRO A 52 -3.44 9.41 1.88
N ALA A 53 -3.44 8.13 2.28
CA ALA A 53 -3.22 7.75 3.67
C ALA A 53 -1.81 8.13 4.17
N VAL A 54 -0.78 7.89 3.36
CA VAL A 54 0.61 8.26 3.70
C VAL A 54 0.78 9.79 3.77
N HIS A 55 0.15 10.54 2.86
CA HIS A 55 0.13 12.01 2.95
C HIS A 55 -0.61 12.52 4.19
N LEU A 56 -1.73 11.89 4.56
CA LEU A 56 -2.49 12.29 5.75
C LEU A 56 -1.71 12.05 7.06
N LEU A 57 -0.86 11.01 7.08
CA LEU A 57 -0.04 10.65 8.23
C LEU A 57 1.26 11.46 8.32
N ASP A 58 1.52 12.37 7.36
CA ASP A 58 2.76 13.16 7.26
C ASP A 58 4.05 12.30 7.21
N VAL A 59 3.91 11.04 6.76
CA VAL A 59 5.01 10.09 6.53
C VAL A 59 5.33 10.01 5.03
N ALA A 60 4.89 10.99 4.25
CA ALA A 60 5.16 11.03 2.82
C ALA A 60 6.67 11.22 2.60
N PRO A 61 7.32 10.31 1.85
CA PRO A 61 8.74 10.46 1.56
C PRO A 61 8.93 11.64 0.61
N SER A 62 10.02 12.38 0.81
CA SER A 62 10.36 13.58 0.02
C SER A 62 10.45 13.29 -1.48
N ALA A 63 10.81 12.04 -1.84
CA ALA A 63 10.86 11.54 -3.20
C ALA A 63 9.51 11.53 -3.95
N TRP A 64 8.36 11.69 -3.28
CA TRP A 64 7.05 11.77 -3.94
C TRP A 64 6.60 13.20 -4.27
N GLU A 65 7.28 14.20 -3.72
CA GLU A 65 7.00 15.63 -3.94
C GLU A 65 7.77 16.22 -5.13
N GLU A 66 8.86 15.60 -5.55
CA GLU A 66 9.57 15.98 -6.79
C GLU A 66 8.82 15.40 -8.02
N GLN A 67 7.76 16.07 -8.44
CA GLN A 67 7.29 16.08 -9.84
C GLN A 67 7.30 17.49 -10.40
#